data_AF-A0A3N4ISL6-F1
#
_entry.id   AF-A0A3N4ISL6-F1
#
_cell.length_a   1.000
_cell.length_b   1.000
_cell.length_c   1.000
_cell.angle_alpha   90.00
_cell.angle_beta   90.00
_cell.angle_gamma   90.00
#
_symmetry.space_group_name_H-M   'P 1'
#
loop_
_entity.id
_entity.type
_entity.pdbx_description
1 polymer ?
#
loop_
_entity_poly.entity_id
_entity_poly.type
_entity_poly.pdbx_seq_one_letter_code
_entity_poly.pdbx_strand_id
1 'polypeptide(L)' 'LLQWLSPLEPRQRHKHLRESRLDGVGEWIFWTREFERWNTVEDGSAHSVLFCHGDPGAGKT' A
#
# COMPACT_ATOMS: atom_id res chain seq x y z
N LEU A 1 -25.00 5.19 1.45
CA LEU A 1 -24.45 5.84 2.67
C LEU A 1 -23.04 6.41 2.52
N LEU A 2 -22.21 6.10 1.51
CA LEU A 2 -20.90 6.77 1.33
C LEU A 2 -20.93 7.95 0.34
N GLN A 3 -21.93 8.00 -0.53
CA GLN A 3 -22.07 8.99 -1.59
C GLN A 3 -22.35 10.42 -1.09
N TRP A 4 -22.84 10.58 0.16
CA TRP A 4 -23.04 11.90 0.77
C TRP A 4 -21.75 12.49 1.35
N LEU A 5 -20.74 11.65 1.64
CA LEU A 5 -19.45 12.09 2.18
C LEU A 5 -18.55 12.69 1.09
N SER A 6 -18.72 12.25 -0.16
CA SER A 6 -18.02 12.82 -1.31
C SER A 6 -18.73 12.46 -2.61
N PRO A 7 -18.88 13.43 -3.54
CA PRO A 7 -19.35 13.14 -4.90
C PRO A 7 -18.30 12.44 -5.76
N LEU A 8 -17.06 12.31 -5.26
CA LEU A 8 -15.97 11.66 -5.96
C LEU A 8 -16.19 10.14 -5.94
N GLU A 9 -15.90 9.50 -7.07
CA GLU A 9 -15.82 8.05 -7.22
C GLU A 9 -14.40 7.57 -6.85
N PRO A 10 -14.10 7.27 -5.57
CA PRO A 10 -12.72 7.18 -5.10
C PRO A 10 -12.03 5.94 -5.66
N ARG A 11 -12.80 4.87 -5.89
CA ARG A 11 -12.35 3.63 -6.53
C ARG A 11 -11.93 3.87 -7.98
N GLN A 12 -12.72 4.63 -8.74
CA GLN A 12 -12.40 4.95 -10.13
C GLN A 12 -11.16 5.83 -10.22
N ARG A 13 -11.06 6.86 -9.37
CA ARG A 13 -9.88 7.73 -9.31
C ARG A 13 -8.62 6.97 -8.88
N HIS A 14 -8.72 6.12 -7.86
CA HIS A 14 -7.58 5.30 -7.42
C HIS A 14 -7.13 4.33 -8.52
N LYS A 15 -8.07 3.68 -9.21
CA LYS A 15 -7.77 2.81 -10.35
C LYS A 15 -7.02 3.57 -11.45
N HIS A 16 -7.53 4.72 -11.88
CA HIS A 16 -6.90 5.53 -12.91
C HIS A 16 -5.48 5.96 -12.52
N LEU A 17 -5.28 6.41 -11.28
CA LEU A 17 -3.95 6.80 -10.78
C LEU A 17 -3.00 5.61 -10.63
N ARG A 18 -3.52 4.41 -10.32
CA ARG A 18 -2.72 3.19 -10.25
C ARG A 18 -2.30 2.75 -11.65
N GLU A 19 -3.19 2.80 -12.62
CA GLU A 19 -2.92 2.49 -14.03
C GLU A 19 -1.95 3.48 -14.69
N SER A 20 -1.88 4.72 -14.20
CA SER A 20 -0.92 5.71 -14.69
C SER A 20 0.47 5.60 -14.06
N ARG A 21 0.70 4.70 -13.09
CA ARG A 21 2.04 4.54 -12.49
C ARG A 21 2.96 3.88 -13.50
N LEU A 22 4.21 4.33 -13.52
CA LEU A 22 5.25 3.63 -14.26
C LEU A 22 5.49 2.25 -13.65
N ASP A 23 5.66 1.25 -14.50
CA ASP A 23 5.98 -0.11 -14.08
C ASP A 23 7.26 -0.12 -13.23
N GLY A 24 7.29 -0.98 -12.21
CA GLY A 24 8.42 -1.12 -11.28
C GLY A 24 8.50 -0.06 -10.18
N VAL A 25 7.65 0.98 -10.18
CA VAL A 25 7.62 1.97 -9.10
C VAL A 25 7.23 1.30 -7.78
N GLY A 26 8.14 1.37 -6.81
CA GLY A 26 7.95 0.82 -5.47
C GLY A 26 8.54 -0.59 -5.28
N GLU A 27 8.94 -1.28 -6.36
CA GLU A 27 9.53 -2.63 -6.24
C GLU A 27 10.84 -2.64 -5.44
N TRP A 28 11.54 -1.50 -5.43
CA TRP A 28 12.78 -1.33 -4.67
C TRP A 28 12.64 -1.68 -3.19
N ILE A 29 11.44 -1.53 -2.60
CA ILE A 29 11.20 -1.84 -1.18
C ILE A 29 11.43 -3.32 -0.88
N PHE A 30 11.15 -4.20 -1.84
CA PHE A 30 11.26 -5.65 -1.68
C PHE A 30 12.71 -6.14 -1.66
N TRP A 31 13.66 -5.29 -2.06
CA TRP A 31 15.09 -5.58 -2.03
C TRP A 31 15.79 -4.95 -0.81
N THR A 32 15.04 -4.34 0.09
CA THR A 32 15.57 -3.80 1.34
C THR A 32 15.73 -4.93 2.36
N ARG A 33 16.83 -4.90 3.13
CA ARG A 33 17.07 -5.88 4.20
C ARG A 33 16.02 -5.81 5.29
N GLU A 34 15.45 -4.63 5.50
CA GLU A 34 14.37 -4.35 6.44
C GLU A 34 13.11 -5.13 6.05
N PHE A 35 12.73 -5.06 4.77
CA PHE A 35 11.60 -5.82 4.25
C PHE A 35 11.85 -7.33 4.31
N GLU A 36 13.04 -7.78 3.90
CA GLU A 36 13.43 -9.20 3.99
C GLU A 36 13.33 -9.70 5.43
N ARG A 37 13.97 -9.00 6.37
CA ARG A 37 13.97 -9.38 7.80
C ARG A 37 12.58 -9.40 8.41
N TRP A 38 11.73 -8.43 8.06
CA TRP A 38 10.34 -8.40 8.50
C TRP A 38 9.52 -9.58 7.91
N ASN A 39 9.78 -9.96 6.66
CA ASN A 39 9.04 -11.01 5.97
C ASN A 39 9.48 -12.44 6.38
N THR A 40 10.69 -12.60 6.94
CA THR A 40 11.26 -13.92 7.27
C THR A 40 11.27 -14.24 8.77
N VAL A 41 10.42 -13.61 9.60
CA VAL A 41 10.38 -13.93 11.04
C VAL A 41 9.78 -15.33 11.23
N GLU A 42 10.65 -16.32 11.48
CA GLU A 42 10.32 -17.76 11.56
C GLU A 42 9.74 -18.22 12.91
N ASP A 43 9.66 -17.37 13.93
CA ASP A 43 9.31 -17.80 15.29
C ASP A 43 7.82 -18.12 15.53
N GLY A 44 7.00 -18.13 14.46
CA GLY A 44 5.61 -18.60 14.50
C GLY A 44 4.67 -17.78 15.39
N SER A 45 5.16 -16.70 15.99
CA SER A 45 4.47 -15.92 17.01
C SER A 45 3.92 -14.58 16.49
N ALA A 46 4.43 -14.11 15.36
CA ALA A 46 3.96 -12.90 14.70
C ALA A 46 3.67 -13.19 13.23
N HIS A 47 2.40 -13.08 12.84
CA HIS A 47 2.10 -12.79 11.44
C HIS A 47 2.84 -11.50 11.08
N SER A 48 3.71 -11.50 10.06
CA SER A 48 4.36 -10.28 9.57
C SER A 48 3.28 -9.32 9.07
N VAL A 49 2.80 -8.45 9.96
CA VAL A 49 1.80 -7.43 9.67
C VAL A 49 2.53 -6.15 9.27
N LEU A 50 2.21 -5.63 8.09
CA LEU A 50 2.69 -4.33 7.63
C LEU A 50 1.60 -3.30 7.89
N PHE A 51 1.83 -2.43 8.88
CA PHE A 51 0.91 -1.35 9.19
C PHE A 51 1.38 -0.04 8.51
N CYS A 52 0.77 0.29 7.37
CA CYS A 52 1.02 1.54 6.66
C CYS A 52 0.08 2.64 7.18
N HIS A 53 0.61 3.64 7.90
CA HIS A 53 -0.15 4.81 8.36
C HIS A 53 0.31 6.11 7.68
N GLY A 54 -0.53 7.14 7.70
CA GLY A 54 -0.24 8.46 7.12
C GLY A 54 -1.41 9.03 6.33
N ASP A 55 -1.22 10.21 5.74
CA ASP A 55 -2.30 10.98 5.10
C ASP A 55 -2.90 10.28 3.87
N PRO A 56 -4.21 10.47 3.59
CA PRO A 56 -4.83 9.99 2.36
C PRO A 56 -4.04 10.45 1.11
N GLY A 57 -3.81 9.53 0.16
CA GLY A 57 -3.05 9.84 -1.05
C GLY A 57 -1.52 9.66 -0.95
N ALA A 58 -0.96 9.37 0.24
CA ALA A 58 0.48 9.16 0.43
C ALA A 58 1.06 7.86 -0.20
N GLY A 59 0.28 7.13 -1.00
CA GLY A 59 0.78 5.94 -1.71
C GLY A 59 0.83 4.65 -0.89
N LYS A 60 0.11 4.57 0.23
CA LYS A 60 -0.03 3.35 1.05
C LYS A 60 -0.74 2.19 0.34
N THR A 61 -1.35 2.45 -0.81
CA THR A 61 -2.17 1.53 -1.63
C THR A 61 -1.64 1.54 -3.05
#